data_AF-A0A4Q3AR76-F1
#
_entry.id   AF-A0A4Q3AR76-F1
#
_cell.length_a   1.000
_cell.length_b   1.000
_cell.length_c   1.000
_cell.angle_alpha   90.00
_cell.angle_beta   90.00
_cell.angle_gamma   90.00
#
_symmetry.space_group_name_H-M   'P 1'
#
loop_
_entity.id
_entity.type
_entity.pdbx_description
1 polymer ?
#
loop_
_entity_poly.entity_id
_entity_poly.type
_entity_poly.pdbx_seq_one_letter_code
_entity_poly.pdbx_strand_id
1 'polypeptide(L)'
;MNAAERPVIYQLLPRLFGNTNETRKINGTLAENGCGKFRDINDAALLSIKEMGFTHVWLTGVLEQASGTDYPDRPADAPDILKGIAGSPYAIKDYFDVCPDYAVDPAKRLDEFKALLKRCRAQELKVIIDFVPNHVARSYESDVKPEHSFGKGDDTTAFFARDNHFYYLHRYDAGGGPPLKLPTADLPGCTGLFAPEADFGRVTGNNVISWSPSINDWYETVKLNYGHDFTTGRHTSLLPGPDASPADVPKTWRTMDAIIAYWQDLGVDGFRVDMAHMIPMEFWRWSIKRARVRKAGVFFSAEAYENDPAKLTDGHVLDELLKAGFDAVYDDPVYDVLEGLYDSGKWANDLDALTFTGERFHRSLRYAENHDEVRIASPREWGGLGMHVGRPVSAVLFGMGRGPLMLYSGQEVGEPAAGQEGFSGDNARTTIFDYWSMPELT
;
A
#
# COMPACT_ATOMS: atom_id res chain seq x y z
N MET A 1 14.27 24.51 21.15
CA MET A 1 13.92 23.21 20.53
C MET A 1 13.48 23.53 19.11
N ASN A 2 14.20 23.07 18.08
CA ASN A 2 13.68 23.15 16.72
C ASN A 2 12.42 22.27 16.69
N ALA A 3 11.26 22.87 16.39
CA ALA A 3 10.06 22.08 16.14
C ALA A 3 10.37 21.13 14.99
N ALA A 4 10.04 19.84 15.12
CA ALA A 4 10.14 18.91 14.02
C ALA A 4 9.34 19.45 12.83
N GLU A 5 9.94 19.46 11.65
CA GLU A 5 9.30 19.92 10.41
C GLU A 5 8.05 19.07 10.13
N ARG A 6 6.90 19.73 9.90
CA ARG A 6 5.63 19.08 9.54
C ARG A 6 5.80 18.38 8.19
N PRO A 7 5.59 17.05 8.09
CA PRO A 7 5.66 16.38 6.79
C PRO A 7 4.56 16.90 5.86
N VAL A 8 4.96 17.30 4.66
CA VAL A 8 4.11 17.64 3.52
C VAL A 8 4.53 16.71 2.39
N ILE A 9 3.64 15.79 2.04
CA ILE A 9 3.93 14.58 1.28
C ILE A 9 3.32 14.73 -0.12
N TYR A 10 4.15 14.58 -1.15
CA TYR A 10 3.71 14.41 -2.53
C TYR A 10 3.63 12.92 -2.82
N GLN A 11 2.43 12.36 -2.89
CA GLN A 11 2.21 10.96 -3.25
C GLN A 11 2.19 10.82 -4.76
N LEU A 12 2.92 9.85 -5.31
CA LEU A 12 2.83 9.49 -6.73
C LEU A 12 2.95 7.98 -6.91
N LEU A 13 2.32 7.45 -7.96
CA LEU A 13 2.51 6.07 -8.42
C LEU A 13 3.49 6.09 -9.62
N PRO A 14 4.71 5.54 -9.52
CA PRO A 14 5.71 5.60 -10.58
C PRO A 14 5.21 5.08 -11.94
N ARG A 15 4.30 4.09 -11.92
CA ARG A 15 3.67 3.54 -13.13
C ARG A 15 2.95 4.59 -13.99
N LEU A 16 2.34 5.58 -13.34
CA LEU A 16 1.56 6.62 -14.00
C LEU A 16 2.37 7.91 -14.22
N PHE A 17 3.26 8.23 -13.27
CA PHE A 17 4.02 9.47 -13.30
C PHE A 17 5.02 9.50 -14.46
N GLY A 18 4.83 10.44 -15.38
CA GLY A 18 5.68 10.57 -16.57
C GLY A 18 5.30 9.66 -17.74
N ASN A 19 4.22 8.87 -17.64
CA ASN A 19 3.70 8.13 -18.78
C ASN A 19 2.92 9.06 -19.72
N THR A 20 3.56 9.51 -20.81
CA THR A 20 2.93 10.38 -21.81
C THR A 20 2.26 9.62 -22.97
N ASN A 21 2.11 8.29 -22.87
CA ASN A 21 1.49 7.51 -23.92
C ASN A 21 -0.05 7.60 -23.84
N GLU A 22 -0.65 8.33 -24.77
CA GLU A 22 -2.09 8.58 -24.83
C GLU A 22 -2.91 7.44 -25.45
N THR A 23 -2.29 6.30 -25.81
CA THR A 23 -2.99 5.17 -26.45
C THR A 23 -4.18 4.69 -25.63
N ARG A 24 -4.03 4.62 -24.29
CA ARG A 24 -5.14 4.39 -23.33
C ARG A 24 -6.07 3.24 -23.77
N LYS A 25 -5.48 2.14 -24.24
CA LYS A 25 -6.22 0.95 -24.66
C LYS A 25 -6.75 0.24 -23.42
N ILE A 26 -8.04 -0.07 -23.39
CA ILE A 26 -8.67 -0.87 -22.34
C ILE A 26 -7.93 -2.22 -22.24
N ASN A 27 -7.47 -2.59 -21.04
CA ASN A 27 -6.63 -3.79 -20.83
C ASN A 27 -5.36 -3.79 -21.72
N GLY A 28 -4.76 -2.62 -21.93
CA GLY A 28 -3.53 -2.50 -22.71
C GLY A 28 -2.33 -3.04 -21.95
N THR A 29 -1.45 -3.72 -22.68
CA THR A 29 -0.16 -4.19 -22.15
C THR A 29 0.81 -3.03 -21.90
N LEU A 30 1.91 -3.30 -21.18
CA LEU A 30 3.01 -2.35 -21.00
C LEU A 30 3.51 -1.77 -22.33
N ALA A 31 3.57 -2.59 -23.38
CA ALA A 31 4.03 -2.17 -24.70
C ALA A 31 3.03 -1.26 -25.43
N GLU A 32 1.73 -1.44 -25.20
CA GLU A 32 0.67 -0.67 -25.85
C GLU A 32 0.42 0.66 -25.15
N ASN A 33 0.28 0.64 -23.82
CA ASN A 33 -0.09 1.82 -23.03
C ASN A 33 1.08 2.52 -22.36
N GLY A 34 2.28 1.95 -22.41
CA GLY A 34 3.45 2.52 -21.74
C GLY A 34 3.35 2.46 -20.21
N CYS A 35 4.37 3.02 -19.56
CA CYS A 35 4.51 3.09 -18.11
C CYS A 35 5.54 4.17 -17.79
N GLY A 36 5.30 4.92 -16.71
CA GLY A 36 6.24 5.86 -16.16
C GLY A 36 7.50 5.15 -15.63
N LYS A 37 8.63 5.83 -15.70
CA LYS A 37 9.95 5.29 -15.32
C LYS A 37 10.55 6.07 -14.16
N PHE A 38 11.45 5.43 -13.43
CA PHE A 38 12.25 6.09 -12.40
C PHE A 38 12.99 7.32 -12.94
N ARG A 39 13.43 7.26 -14.21
CA ARG A 39 14.03 8.38 -14.94
C ARG A 39 13.10 9.59 -15.06
N ASP A 40 11.79 9.37 -15.19
CA ASP A 40 10.83 10.42 -15.47
C ASP A 40 10.54 11.27 -14.22
N ILE A 41 10.78 10.70 -13.03
CA ILE A 41 10.97 11.44 -11.78
C ILE A 41 12.40 12.06 -11.79
N ASN A 42 12.54 13.04 -12.68
CA ASN A 42 13.80 13.73 -12.99
C ASN A 42 14.03 14.94 -12.06
N ASP A 43 15.17 15.61 -12.23
CA ASP A 43 15.55 16.75 -11.38
C ASP A 43 14.58 17.94 -11.50
N ALA A 44 13.99 18.17 -12.67
CA ALA A 44 13.04 19.26 -12.87
C ALA A 44 11.70 18.98 -12.15
N ALA A 45 11.20 17.74 -12.24
CA ALA A 45 10.00 17.31 -11.53
C ALA A 45 10.21 17.41 -10.00
N LEU A 46 11.34 16.91 -9.49
CA LEU A 46 11.66 16.96 -8.07
C LEU A 46 11.89 18.40 -7.57
N LEU A 47 12.52 19.26 -8.37
CA LEU A 47 12.66 20.67 -8.04
C LEU A 47 11.28 21.36 -7.96
N SER A 48 10.39 21.11 -8.92
CA SER A 48 9.02 21.64 -8.89
C SER A 48 8.26 21.19 -7.63
N ILE A 49 8.34 19.90 -7.29
CA ILE A 49 7.78 19.36 -6.04
C ILE A 49 8.36 20.08 -4.82
N LYS A 50 9.68 20.31 -4.78
CA LYS A 50 10.31 21.05 -3.69
C LYS A 50 9.87 22.51 -3.61
N GLU A 51 9.76 23.20 -4.76
CA GLU A 51 9.33 24.60 -4.85
C GLU A 51 7.85 24.80 -4.45
N MET A 52 7.00 23.78 -4.65
CA MET A 52 5.63 23.75 -4.12
C MET A 52 5.59 23.62 -2.57
N GLY A 53 6.72 23.37 -1.91
CA GLY A 53 6.83 23.27 -0.46
C GLY A 53 6.71 21.86 0.09
N PHE A 54 6.75 20.83 -0.75
CA PHE A 54 6.80 19.45 -0.29
C PHE A 54 8.14 19.13 0.36
N THR A 55 8.08 18.27 1.38
CA THR A 55 9.25 17.83 2.16
C THR A 55 9.53 16.35 1.95
N HIS A 56 8.53 15.60 1.51
CA HIS A 56 8.60 14.17 1.26
C HIS A 56 7.97 13.84 -0.09
N VAL A 57 8.51 12.82 -0.75
CA VAL A 57 7.87 12.13 -1.87
C VAL A 57 7.53 10.72 -1.41
N TRP A 58 6.26 10.34 -1.52
CA TRP A 58 5.82 8.96 -1.34
C TRP A 58 5.73 8.29 -2.71
N LEU A 59 6.60 7.30 -2.92
CA LEU A 59 6.66 6.46 -4.11
C LEU A 59 5.76 5.25 -3.91
N THR A 60 4.47 5.40 -4.22
CA THR A 60 3.45 4.36 -4.06
C THR A 60 3.79 3.14 -4.91
N GLY A 61 3.62 1.93 -4.37
CA GLY A 61 3.67 0.70 -5.16
C GLY A 61 4.99 0.44 -5.90
N VAL A 62 6.11 0.88 -5.33
CA VAL A 62 7.45 0.77 -5.94
C VAL A 62 8.04 -0.64 -5.87
N LEU A 63 7.65 -1.40 -4.85
CA LEU A 63 8.09 -2.78 -4.62
C LEU A 63 7.66 -3.69 -5.77
N GLU A 64 8.39 -4.79 -6.00
CA GLU A 64 8.00 -5.72 -7.05
C GLU A 64 6.70 -6.44 -6.68
N GLN A 65 5.63 -6.13 -7.42
CA GLN A 65 4.33 -6.78 -7.32
C GLN A 65 4.16 -7.89 -8.36
N ALA A 66 3.23 -8.82 -8.11
CA ALA A 66 2.81 -9.79 -9.12
C ALA A 66 2.23 -9.07 -10.35
N SER A 67 2.69 -9.44 -11.55
CA SER A 67 2.28 -8.77 -12.79
C SER A 67 2.24 -9.71 -13.99
N GLY A 68 1.53 -9.29 -15.04
CA GLY A 68 1.44 -10.00 -16.31
C GLY A 68 2.60 -9.68 -17.27
N THR A 69 3.63 -8.97 -16.83
CA THR A 69 4.77 -8.58 -17.68
C THR A 69 5.88 -9.62 -17.61
N ASP A 70 6.33 -10.06 -18.79
CA ASP A 70 7.33 -11.11 -18.93
C ASP A 70 8.73 -10.54 -19.19
N TYR A 71 9.72 -11.05 -18.45
CA TYR A 71 11.13 -10.75 -18.64
C TYR A 71 11.95 -12.05 -18.66
N PRO A 72 13.13 -12.09 -19.33
CA PRO A 72 13.92 -13.32 -19.49
C PRO A 72 14.20 -14.12 -18.21
N ASP A 73 14.48 -13.42 -17.10
CA ASP A 73 14.78 -14.04 -15.80
C ASP A 73 13.66 -13.83 -14.76
N ARG A 74 12.54 -13.20 -15.15
CA ARG A 74 11.39 -12.89 -14.29
C ARG A 74 10.11 -13.10 -15.10
N PRO A 75 9.62 -14.34 -15.18
CA PRO A 75 8.44 -14.63 -15.96
C PRO A 75 7.20 -13.96 -15.37
N ALA A 76 6.24 -13.66 -16.25
CA ALA A 76 4.93 -13.17 -15.86
C ALA A 76 4.25 -14.12 -14.86
N ASP A 77 3.52 -13.54 -13.90
CA ASP A 77 2.69 -14.30 -12.97
C ASP A 77 1.45 -14.88 -13.66
N ALA A 78 0.88 -15.94 -13.06
CA ALA A 78 -0.32 -16.56 -13.59
C ALA A 78 -1.47 -15.54 -13.62
N PRO A 79 -2.21 -15.40 -14.74
CA PRO A 79 -3.27 -14.40 -14.86
C PRO A 79 -4.39 -14.62 -13.84
N ASP A 80 -4.58 -15.84 -13.36
CA ASP A 80 -5.53 -16.22 -12.31
C ASP A 80 -5.33 -15.50 -10.97
N ILE A 81 -4.12 -14.99 -10.70
CA ILE A 81 -3.78 -14.28 -9.46
C ILE A 81 -3.53 -12.78 -9.69
N LEU A 82 -4.02 -12.22 -10.81
CA LEU A 82 -3.80 -10.81 -11.14
C LEU A 82 -5.10 -10.01 -11.13
N LYS A 83 -5.01 -8.80 -10.57
CA LYS A 83 -6.00 -7.74 -10.73
C LYS A 83 -5.44 -6.73 -11.72
N GLY A 84 -5.94 -6.74 -12.95
CA GLY A 84 -5.37 -6.02 -14.09
C GLY A 84 -4.06 -6.62 -14.58
N ILE A 85 -3.59 -6.23 -15.77
CA ILE A 85 -2.37 -6.80 -16.37
C ILE A 85 -1.12 -6.31 -15.63
N ALA A 86 -1.13 -5.06 -15.18
CA ALA A 86 0.01 -4.49 -14.45
C ALA A 86 0.06 -4.95 -12.98
N GLY A 87 -1.05 -5.52 -12.49
CA GLY A 87 -1.18 -6.08 -11.15
C GLY A 87 -1.37 -5.02 -10.07
N SER A 88 -1.92 -5.48 -8.94
CA SER A 88 -2.08 -4.67 -7.73
C SER A 88 -0.71 -4.33 -7.13
N PRO A 89 -0.38 -3.06 -6.86
CA PRO A 89 0.86 -2.68 -6.17
C PRO A 89 0.93 -3.22 -4.73
N TYR A 90 -0.17 -3.74 -4.19
CA TYR A 90 -0.26 -4.32 -2.85
C TYR A 90 -0.11 -5.85 -2.84
N ALA A 91 -0.15 -6.49 -4.01
CA ALA A 91 0.22 -7.90 -4.16
C ALA A 91 1.74 -8.02 -4.35
N ILE A 92 2.50 -7.76 -3.29
CA ILE A 92 3.98 -7.79 -3.32
C ILE A 92 4.47 -9.21 -3.61
N LYS A 93 5.31 -9.38 -4.63
CA LYS A 93 5.95 -10.64 -5.03
C LYS A 93 7.38 -10.75 -4.50
N ASP A 94 8.14 -9.65 -4.46
CA ASP A 94 9.45 -9.58 -3.83
C ASP A 94 9.61 -8.28 -3.03
N TYR A 95 9.81 -8.41 -1.72
CA TYR A 95 10.02 -7.27 -0.82
C TYR A 95 11.41 -6.64 -0.90
N PHE A 96 12.38 -7.33 -1.49
CA PHE A 96 13.77 -6.89 -1.57
C PHE A 96 14.11 -6.33 -2.94
N ASP A 97 13.11 -6.19 -3.80
CA ASP A 97 13.23 -5.68 -5.14
C ASP A 97 12.21 -4.55 -5.42
N VAL A 98 12.39 -3.89 -6.57
CA VAL A 98 11.46 -2.90 -7.11
C VAL A 98 10.86 -3.41 -8.41
N CYS A 99 9.65 -2.94 -8.75
CA CYS A 99 8.98 -3.35 -9.98
C CYS A 99 9.88 -3.10 -11.22
N PRO A 100 10.20 -4.14 -12.02
CA PRO A 100 11.05 -3.99 -13.20
C PRO A 100 10.44 -3.06 -14.27
N ASP A 101 9.11 -2.93 -14.30
CA ASP A 101 8.40 -2.05 -15.25
C ASP A 101 8.79 -0.59 -15.11
N TYR A 102 9.25 -0.15 -13.94
CA TYR A 102 9.59 1.25 -13.69
C TYR A 102 11.02 1.58 -14.10
N ALA A 103 11.83 0.58 -14.46
CA ALA A 103 13.18 0.79 -14.96
C ALA A 103 13.20 0.97 -16.48
N VAL A 104 14.20 1.71 -16.96
CA VAL A 104 14.51 1.77 -18.39
C VAL A 104 15.18 0.47 -18.83
N ASP A 105 16.13 -0.01 -18.03
CA ASP A 105 16.76 -1.32 -18.14
C ASP A 105 16.29 -2.18 -16.95
N PRO A 106 15.31 -3.10 -17.15
CA PRO A 106 14.78 -3.97 -16.09
C PRO A 106 15.86 -4.76 -15.34
N ALA A 107 17.00 -5.08 -15.98
CA ALA A 107 18.11 -5.77 -15.34
C ALA A 107 18.87 -4.88 -14.31
N LYS A 108 18.71 -3.55 -14.40
CA LYS A 108 19.35 -2.55 -13.53
C LYS A 108 18.37 -1.80 -12.63
N ARG A 109 17.14 -2.29 -12.51
CA ARG A 109 16.04 -1.63 -11.76
C ARG A 109 16.42 -1.14 -10.36
N LEU A 110 17.16 -1.93 -9.57
CA LEU A 110 17.61 -1.50 -8.24
C LEU A 110 18.64 -0.37 -8.31
N ASP A 111 19.52 -0.37 -9.31
CA ASP A 111 20.50 0.71 -9.48
C ASP A 111 19.84 1.99 -10.00
N GLU A 112 18.85 1.88 -10.88
CA GLU A 112 18.02 3.00 -11.31
C GLU A 112 17.20 3.58 -10.14
N PHE A 113 16.66 2.72 -9.27
CA PHE A 113 15.96 3.15 -8.07
C PHE A 113 16.89 3.86 -7.08
N LYS A 114 18.10 3.32 -6.83
CA LYS A 114 19.12 4.03 -6.02
C LYS A 114 19.47 5.39 -6.62
N ALA A 115 19.52 5.51 -7.94
CA ALA A 115 19.75 6.78 -8.62
C ALA A 115 18.58 7.76 -8.39
N LEU A 116 17.32 7.27 -8.38
CA LEU A 116 16.16 8.06 -7.99
C LEU A 116 16.25 8.55 -6.54
N LEU A 117 16.56 7.67 -5.59
CA LEU A 117 16.76 8.06 -4.18
C LEU A 117 17.82 9.15 -4.04
N LYS A 118 18.91 9.06 -4.82
CA LYS A 118 19.97 10.08 -4.86
C LYS A 118 19.45 11.42 -5.40
N ARG A 119 18.61 11.42 -6.45
CA ARG A 119 17.99 12.64 -6.98
C ARG A 119 17.07 13.31 -5.97
N CYS A 120 16.18 12.53 -5.31
CA CYS A 120 15.30 13.06 -4.26
C CYS A 120 16.11 13.75 -3.15
N ARG A 121 17.16 13.09 -2.66
CA ARG A 121 18.05 13.65 -1.63
C ARG A 121 18.78 14.91 -2.08
N ALA A 122 19.20 14.98 -3.35
CA ALA A 122 19.85 16.18 -3.90
C ALA A 122 18.92 17.41 -3.90
N GLN A 123 17.60 17.19 -3.92
CA GLN A 123 16.57 18.23 -3.78
C GLN A 123 16.05 18.39 -2.34
N GLU A 124 16.71 17.77 -1.36
CA GLU A 124 16.29 17.79 0.05
C GLU A 124 14.86 17.27 0.25
N LEU A 125 14.45 16.27 -0.54
CA LEU A 125 13.20 15.54 -0.39
C LEU A 125 13.47 14.18 0.26
N LYS A 126 12.74 13.90 1.34
CA LYS A 126 12.75 12.58 2.00
C LYS A 126 11.88 11.61 1.23
N VAL A 127 12.27 10.34 1.18
CA VAL A 127 11.53 9.32 0.42
C VAL A 127 10.74 8.39 1.34
N ILE A 128 9.45 8.25 1.07
CA ILE A 128 8.54 7.27 1.69
C ILE A 128 8.21 6.21 0.65
N ILE A 129 8.13 4.95 1.07
CA ILE A 129 7.58 3.86 0.25
C ILE A 129 6.44 3.16 0.99
N ASP A 130 5.63 2.39 0.27
CA ASP A 130 4.65 1.48 0.88
C ASP A 130 5.32 0.31 1.62
N PHE A 131 4.68 -0.10 2.70
CA PHE A 131 4.98 -1.32 3.43
C PHE A 131 3.68 -2.06 3.72
N VAL A 132 3.56 -3.33 3.27
CA VAL A 132 2.30 -4.11 3.29
C VAL A 132 2.38 -5.28 4.29
N PRO A 133 2.30 -5.01 5.60
CA PRO A 133 2.58 -6.03 6.60
C PRO A 133 1.58 -7.19 6.61
N ASN A 134 0.33 -6.99 6.19
CA ASN A 134 -0.74 -7.97 6.38
C ASN A 134 -0.69 -9.16 5.40
N HIS A 135 -0.18 -8.95 4.19
CA HIS A 135 -0.22 -9.95 3.14
C HIS A 135 0.88 -9.76 2.09
N VAL A 136 1.04 -10.76 1.23
CA VAL A 136 1.89 -10.74 0.02
C VAL A 136 1.13 -11.37 -1.14
N ALA A 137 1.61 -11.22 -2.37
CA ALA A 137 1.12 -11.97 -3.53
C ALA A 137 1.11 -13.48 -3.26
N ARG A 138 0.14 -14.17 -3.85
CA ARG A 138 0.09 -15.64 -3.79
C ARG A 138 1.34 -16.28 -4.41
N SER A 139 1.97 -15.64 -5.37
CA SER A 139 3.23 -16.07 -6.00
C SER A 139 4.50 -15.55 -5.31
N TYR A 140 4.42 -14.97 -4.11
CA TYR A 140 5.58 -14.39 -3.43
C TYR A 140 6.78 -15.34 -3.37
N GLU A 141 7.91 -14.86 -3.87
CA GLU A 141 9.23 -15.46 -3.73
C GLU A 141 10.27 -14.37 -3.97
N SER A 142 11.23 -14.22 -3.06
CA SER A 142 12.33 -13.27 -3.24
C SER A 142 13.50 -13.92 -3.96
N ASP A 143 13.91 -13.36 -5.10
CA ASP A 143 15.12 -13.76 -5.80
C ASP A 143 16.35 -12.95 -5.35
N VAL A 144 16.12 -11.75 -4.79
CA VAL A 144 17.17 -10.89 -4.24
C VAL A 144 17.63 -11.39 -2.86
N LYS A 145 16.70 -11.91 -2.05
CA LYS A 145 16.95 -12.46 -0.70
C LYS A 145 16.17 -13.76 -0.45
N PRO A 146 16.51 -14.88 -1.13
CA PRO A 146 15.77 -16.15 -1.00
C PRO A 146 15.73 -16.72 0.42
N GLU A 147 16.70 -16.38 1.26
CA GLU A 147 16.73 -16.78 2.67
C GLU A 147 15.63 -16.11 3.52
N HIS A 148 15.09 -14.99 3.06
CA HIS A 148 14.02 -14.23 3.70
C HIS A 148 12.64 -14.46 3.07
N SER A 149 12.50 -15.43 2.16
CA SER A 149 11.21 -15.75 1.56
C SER A 149 10.20 -16.30 2.58
N PHE A 150 8.96 -15.81 2.52
CA PHE A 150 7.86 -16.29 3.36
C PHE A 150 7.50 -17.75 3.02
N GLY A 151 6.83 -18.45 3.96
CA GLY A 151 6.42 -19.86 3.80
C GLY A 151 7.52 -20.91 3.95
N LYS A 152 8.82 -20.55 3.84
CA LYS A 152 9.91 -21.53 3.91
C LYS A 152 9.97 -22.22 5.28
N GLY A 153 9.71 -23.53 5.31
CA GLY A 153 9.73 -24.34 6.54
C GLY A 153 8.52 -24.13 7.44
N ASP A 154 7.42 -23.58 6.91
CA ASP A 154 6.14 -23.58 7.59
C ASP A 154 5.56 -25.01 7.66
N ASP A 155 4.82 -25.31 8.72
CA ASP A 155 3.99 -26.51 8.79
C ASP A 155 2.67 -26.27 8.04
N THR A 156 2.58 -26.81 6.81
CA THR A 156 1.41 -26.66 5.93
C THR A 156 0.21 -27.50 6.37
N THR A 157 0.35 -28.35 7.38
CA THR A 157 -0.75 -29.20 7.89
C THR A 157 -1.55 -28.53 9.01
N ALA A 158 -0.97 -27.52 9.66
CA ALA A 158 -1.61 -26.74 10.71
C ALA A 158 -2.23 -25.45 10.14
N PHE A 159 -3.47 -25.15 10.52
CA PHE A 159 -4.10 -23.88 10.14
C PHE A 159 -3.31 -22.69 10.68
N PHE A 160 -2.89 -22.78 11.94
CA PHE A 160 -2.07 -21.80 12.62
C PHE A 160 -0.93 -22.50 13.38
N ALA A 161 0.27 -21.97 13.22
CA ALA A 161 1.38 -22.20 14.14
C ALA A 161 2.09 -20.87 14.38
N ARG A 162 2.51 -20.59 15.62
CA ARG A 162 3.12 -19.31 16.00
C ARG A 162 4.27 -18.88 15.08
N ASP A 163 5.05 -19.84 14.61
CA ASP A 163 6.25 -19.62 13.78
C ASP A 163 6.06 -20.00 12.30
N ASN A 164 4.81 -20.18 11.86
CA ASN A 164 4.50 -20.13 10.42
C ASN A 164 4.44 -18.67 9.96
N HIS A 165 4.78 -18.44 8.70
CA HIS A 165 4.52 -17.18 8.01
C HIS A 165 3.08 -17.07 7.51
N PHE A 166 2.45 -18.18 7.14
CA PHE A 166 1.09 -18.19 6.60
C PHE A 166 0.09 -18.97 7.47
N TYR A 167 -1.20 -18.76 7.17
CA TYR A 167 -2.28 -19.65 7.60
C TYR A 167 -2.65 -20.58 6.46
N TYR A 168 -2.78 -21.86 6.75
CA TYR A 168 -3.06 -22.89 5.75
C TYR A 168 -4.48 -23.42 5.89
N LEU A 169 -5.13 -23.66 4.75
CA LEU A 169 -6.47 -24.22 4.72
C LEU A 169 -6.45 -25.71 5.07
N HIS A 170 -7.41 -26.14 5.86
CA HIS A 170 -7.74 -27.54 6.06
C HIS A 170 -8.58 -28.07 4.89
N ARG A 171 -8.49 -29.38 4.62
CA ARG A 171 -9.25 -30.05 3.54
C ARG A 171 -10.76 -29.80 3.59
N TYR A 172 -11.31 -29.60 4.78
CA TYR A 172 -12.75 -29.47 5.02
C TYR A 172 -13.21 -28.03 5.24
N ASP A 173 -12.32 -27.05 5.10
CA ASP A 173 -12.71 -25.65 5.08
C ASP A 173 -13.65 -25.37 3.90
N ALA A 174 -14.33 -24.21 3.94
CA ALA A 174 -15.31 -23.82 2.94
C ALA A 174 -14.74 -23.85 1.51
N GLY A 175 -15.62 -23.92 0.51
CA GLY A 175 -15.20 -23.93 -0.90
C GLY A 175 -14.90 -25.33 -1.46
N GLY A 176 -15.19 -26.41 -0.73
CA GLY A 176 -15.22 -27.78 -1.28
C GLY A 176 -13.85 -28.46 -1.41
N GLY A 177 -12.88 -28.05 -0.60
CA GLY A 177 -11.56 -28.67 -0.53
C GLY A 177 -10.64 -28.41 -1.75
N PRO A 178 -9.41 -28.97 -1.72
CA PRO A 178 -8.41 -28.80 -2.77
C PRO A 178 -8.86 -29.34 -4.14
N PRO A 179 -8.34 -28.77 -5.25
CA PRO A 179 -7.39 -27.65 -5.31
C PRO A 179 -8.05 -26.28 -5.05
N LEU A 180 -7.23 -25.24 -4.86
CA LEU A 180 -7.74 -23.86 -4.82
C LEU A 180 -8.47 -23.51 -6.12
N LYS A 181 -9.69 -23.00 -5.99
CA LYS A 181 -10.56 -22.54 -7.08
C LYS A 181 -10.63 -21.01 -7.04
N LEU A 182 -9.87 -20.36 -7.90
CA LEU A 182 -9.85 -18.91 -8.03
C LEU A 182 -11.07 -18.41 -8.81
N PRO A 183 -11.59 -17.21 -8.49
CA PRO A 183 -12.80 -16.65 -9.09
C PRO A 183 -12.61 -16.17 -10.55
N THR A 184 -11.46 -16.44 -11.13
CA THR A 184 -11.01 -15.97 -12.45
C THR A 184 -11.27 -16.97 -13.57
N ALA A 185 -11.87 -18.13 -13.30
CA ALA A 185 -12.03 -19.22 -14.28
C ALA A 185 -12.67 -18.81 -15.62
N ASP A 186 -13.56 -17.81 -15.59
CA ASP A 186 -14.27 -17.32 -16.77
C ASP A 186 -13.55 -16.13 -17.47
N LEU A 187 -12.39 -15.70 -16.96
CA LEU A 187 -11.61 -14.60 -17.52
C LEU A 187 -10.65 -15.08 -18.63
N PRO A 188 -10.35 -14.24 -19.64
CA PRO A 188 -9.42 -14.61 -20.70
C PRO A 188 -8.04 -15.04 -20.17
N GLY A 189 -7.56 -16.20 -20.64
CA GLY A 189 -6.26 -16.75 -20.25
C GLY A 189 -6.19 -17.37 -18.85
N CYS A 190 -7.29 -17.35 -18.10
CA CYS A 190 -7.39 -17.90 -16.75
C CYS A 190 -7.93 -19.33 -16.75
N THR A 191 -7.49 -20.13 -15.79
CA THR A 191 -7.92 -21.53 -15.61
C THR A 191 -8.82 -21.72 -14.39
N GLY A 192 -8.89 -20.72 -13.51
CA GLY A 192 -9.48 -20.81 -12.18
C GLY A 192 -8.63 -21.61 -11.19
N LEU A 193 -7.42 -22.01 -11.55
CA LEU A 193 -6.55 -22.85 -10.74
C LEU A 193 -5.18 -22.21 -10.56
N PHE A 194 -4.56 -22.48 -9.41
CA PHE A 194 -3.19 -22.08 -9.14
C PHE A 194 -2.39 -23.29 -8.66
N ALA A 195 -1.53 -23.81 -9.55
CA ALA A 195 -0.83 -25.09 -9.34
C ALA A 195 -0.05 -25.17 -8.00
N PRO A 196 0.62 -24.12 -7.50
CA PRO A 196 1.29 -24.17 -6.21
C PRO A 196 0.37 -24.42 -5.01
N GLU A 197 -0.95 -24.20 -5.14
CA GLU A 197 -1.95 -24.44 -4.09
C GLU A 197 -2.93 -25.56 -4.47
N ALA A 198 -2.42 -26.60 -5.13
CA ALA A 198 -3.20 -27.79 -5.47
C ALA A 198 -3.57 -28.64 -4.24
N ASP A 199 -2.66 -28.75 -3.27
CA ASP A 199 -2.83 -29.61 -2.07
C ASP A 199 -2.93 -28.81 -0.76
N PHE A 200 -2.24 -27.66 -0.69
CA PHE A 200 -2.14 -26.81 0.49
C PHE A 200 -2.49 -25.37 0.13
N GLY A 201 -3.75 -24.98 0.34
CA GLY A 201 -4.23 -23.63 0.10
C GLY A 201 -3.86 -22.70 1.26
N ARG A 202 -3.77 -21.39 0.97
CA ARG A 202 -3.51 -20.35 1.99
C ARG A 202 -4.68 -19.38 2.09
N VAL A 203 -4.95 -18.94 3.32
CA VAL A 203 -5.97 -17.94 3.65
C VAL A 203 -5.68 -16.62 2.92
N THR A 204 -6.70 -15.98 2.35
CA THR A 204 -6.56 -14.70 1.65
C THR A 204 -6.20 -13.56 2.59
N GLY A 205 -5.60 -12.49 2.06
CA GLY A 205 -5.19 -11.33 2.86
C GLY A 205 -6.33 -10.67 3.66
N ASN A 206 -7.58 -10.76 3.19
CA ASN A 206 -8.79 -10.29 3.87
C ASN A 206 -9.45 -11.33 4.80
N ASN A 207 -8.68 -12.30 5.30
CA ASN A 207 -9.10 -13.31 6.29
C ASN A 207 -10.12 -14.35 5.78
N VAL A 208 -10.24 -14.60 4.47
CA VAL A 208 -11.17 -15.62 3.95
C VAL A 208 -10.55 -17.01 4.03
N ILE A 209 -11.18 -17.85 4.85
CA ILE A 209 -10.84 -19.27 5.05
C ILE A 209 -11.70 -20.09 4.09
N SER A 210 -11.30 -20.16 2.81
CA SER A 210 -12.03 -20.88 1.78
C SER A 210 -11.11 -21.35 0.64
N TRP A 211 -11.35 -22.56 0.15
CA TRP A 211 -10.79 -23.12 -1.08
C TRP A 211 -11.38 -22.51 -2.36
N SER A 212 -12.40 -21.67 -2.23
CA SER A 212 -13.06 -20.99 -3.35
C SER A 212 -13.37 -19.55 -2.95
N PRO A 213 -12.35 -18.67 -2.84
CA PRO A 213 -12.58 -17.26 -2.59
C PRO A 213 -13.40 -16.62 -3.72
N SER A 214 -14.14 -15.58 -3.39
CA SER A 214 -14.95 -14.82 -4.34
C SER A 214 -14.11 -13.77 -5.09
N ILE A 215 -14.66 -13.22 -6.17
CA ILE A 215 -14.01 -12.15 -6.94
C ILE A 215 -13.76 -10.87 -6.13
N ASN A 216 -14.53 -10.67 -5.04
CA ASN A 216 -14.41 -9.53 -4.14
C ASN A 216 -13.41 -9.78 -3.00
N ASP A 217 -12.92 -11.01 -2.86
CA ASP A 217 -11.87 -11.31 -1.89
C ASP A 217 -10.51 -10.90 -2.42
N TRP A 218 -9.53 -10.84 -1.52
CA TRP A 218 -8.14 -10.61 -1.91
C TRP A 218 -7.53 -11.94 -2.37
N TYR A 219 -8.11 -12.54 -3.40
CA TYR A 219 -7.76 -13.86 -3.93
C TYR A 219 -6.32 -13.91 -4.48
N GLU A 220 -5.79 -12.76 -4.89
CA GLU A 220 -4.42 -12.56 -5.37
C GLU A 220 -3.38 -12.51 -4.24
N THR A 221 -3.80 -12.37 -2.98
CA THR A 221 -2.91 -12.23 -1.83
C THR A 221 -3.10 -13.31 -0.77
N VAL A 222 -2.08 -13.52 0.06
CA VAL A 222 -2.06 -14.50 1.15
C VAL A 222 -1.73 -13.83 2.47
N LYS A 223 -2.51 -14.15 3.51
CA LYS A 223 -2.40 -13.52 4.83
C LYS A 223 -1.15 -13.98 5.57
N LEU A 224 -0.43 -13.00 6.12
CA LEU A 224 0.73 -13.24 6.98
C LEU A 224 0.33 -13.42 8.45
N ASN A 225 1.01 -14.34 9.10
CA ASN A 225 0.81 -14.75 10.48
C ASN A 225 1.83 -14.08 11.40
N TYR A 226 1.37 -13.25 12.33
CA TYR A 226 2.21 -12.52 13.29
C TYR A 226 2.32 -13.21 14.66
N GLY A 227 2.06 -14.53 14.72
CA GLY A 227 2.07 -15.33 15.95
C GLY A 227 0.75 -15.28 16.72
N HIS A 228 -0.33 -14.80 16.11
CA HIS A 228 -1.66 -14.68 16.72
C HIS A 228 -2.72 -15.32 15.82
N ASP A 229 -3.54 -16.23 16.34
CA ASP A 229 -4.66 -16.80 15.59
C ASP A 229 -5.83 -15.80 15.54
N PHE A 230 -6.05 -15.19 14.37
CA PHE A 230 -7.09 -14.18 14.16
C PHE A 230 -8.52 -14.72 14.36
N THR A 231 -8.73 -16.04 14.39
CA THR A 231 -10.04 -16.65 14.65
C THR A 231 -10.40 -16.67 16.14
N THR A 232 -9.42 -16.44 17.02
CA THR A 232 -9.58 -16.46 18.48
C THR A 232 -9.91 -15.09 19.08
N GLY A 233 -10.16 -14.10 18.23
CA GLY A 233 -10.46 -12.72 18.61
C GLY A 233 -9.27 -11.78 18.45
N ARG A 234 -9.35 -10.63 19.11
CA ARG A 234 -8.43 -9.49 18.92
C ARG A 234 -7.34 -9.38 19.98
N HIS A 235 -7.38 -10.24 20.99
CA HIS A 235 -6.52 -10.13 22.17
C HIS A 235 -5.10 -10.62 21.88
N THR A 236 -4.17 -9.68 21.70
CA THR A 236 -2.77 -9.92 21.32
C THR A 236 -1.76 -9.65 22.43
N SER A 237 -2.22 -9.28 23.65
CA SER A 237 -1.36 -8.82 24.75
C SER A 237 -0.37 -9.87 25.30
N LEU A 238 -0.54 -11.14 24.92
CA LEU A 238 0.38 -12.24 25.26
C LEU A 238 1.59 -12.32 24.32
N LEU A 239 1.60 -11.54 23.23
CA LEU A 239 2.73 -11.46 22.33
C LEU A 239 3.93 -10.74 22.99
N PRO A 240 5.16 -10.98 22.52
CA PRO A 240 6.35 -10.40 23.13
C PRO A 240 6.35 -8.87 23.11
N GLY A 241 6.87 -8.28 24.18
CA GLY A 241 6.97 -6.82 24.32
C GLY A 241 8.09 -6.19 23.45
N PRO A 242 8.21 -4.84 23.46
CA PRO A 242 9.14 -4.10 22.61
C PRO A 242 10.63 -4.38 22.85
N ASP A 243 10.97 -4.96 24.00
CA ASP A 243 12.34 -5.31 24.40
C ASP A 243 12.70 -6.78 24.14
N ALA A 244 11.78 -7.56 23.57
CA ALA A 244 12.02 -8.96 23.28
C ALA A 244 13.21 -9.17 22.32
N SER A 245 14.01 -10.18 22.61
CA SER A 245 15.08 -10.61 21.71
C SER A 245 14.48 -11.09 20.39
N PRO A 246 15.16 -10.93 19.24
CA PRO A 246 14.70 -11.51 17.97
C PRO A 246 14.44 -13.02 18.04
N ALA A 247 15.10 -13.76 18.94
CA ALA A 247 14.86 -15.19 19.12
C ALA A 247 13.50 -15.51 19.76
N ASP A 248 12.92 -14.56 20.51
CA ASP A 248 11.70 -14.75 21.29
C ASP A 248 10.44 -14.25 20.57
N VAL A 249 10.59 -13.64 19.39
CA VAL A 249 9.46 -13.13 18.59
C VAL A 249 9.05 -14.12 17.50
N PRO A 250 7.79 -14.09 17.05
CA PRO A 250 7.34 -14.89 15.90
C PRO A 250 8.23 -14.70 14.69
N LYS A 251 8.44 -15.77 13.92
CA LYS A 251 9.28 -15.78 12.70
C LYS A 251 9.00 -14.61 11.74
N THR A 252 7.73 -14.31 11.47
CA THR A 252 7.32 -13.20 10.59
C THR A 252 7.84 -11.84 11.04
N TRP A 253 7.93 -11.58 12.35
CA TRP A 253 8.42 -10.30 12.87
C TRP A 253 9.87 -10.06 12.45
N ARG A 254 10.70 -11.11 12.48
CA ARG A 254 12.11 -11.05 12.06
C ARG A 254 12.24 -10.79 10.56
N THR A 255 11.42 -11.45 9.76
CA THR A 255 11.40 -11.25 8.30
C THR A 255 11.00 -9.82 7.96
N MET A 256 9.98 -9.28 8.63
CA MET A 256 9.55 -7.89 8.45
C MET A 256 10.57 -6.84 8.93
N ASP A 257 11.26 -7.08 10.06
CA ASP A 257 12.35 -6.20 10.51
C ASP A 257 13.52 -6.19 9.51
N ALA A 258 13.82 -7.34 8.89
CA ALA A 258 14.85 -7.44 7.85
C ALA A 258 14.47 -6.67 6.58
N ILE A 259 13.19 -6.70 6.16
CA ILE A 259 12.67 -5.90 5.04
C ILE A 259 12.80 -4.41 5.35
N ILE A 260 12.35 -3.96 6.53
CA ILE A 260 12.48 -2.55 6.95
C ILE A 260 13.95 -2.12 6.97
N ALA A 261 14.84 -2.95 7.54
CA ALA A 261 16.27 -2.65 7.59
C ALA A 261 16.88 -2.51 6.20
N TYR A 262 16.55 -3.40 5.27
CA TYR A 262 17.03 -3.36 3.89
C TYR A 262 16.71 -2.03 3.19
N TRP A 263 15.47 -1.57 3.28
CA TRP A 263 15.07 -0.30 2.67
C TRP A 263 15.66 0.91 3.38
N GLN A 264 15.84 0.86 4.71
CA GLN A 264 16.56 1.90 5.45
C GLN A 264 18.02 2.02 5.00
N ASP A 265 18.70 0.89 4.78
CA ASP A 265 20.09 0.83 4.29
C ASP A 265 20.22 1.38 2.85
N LEU A 266 19.24 1.09 1.98
CA LEU A 266 19.17 1.68 0.64
C LEU A 266 18.86 3.18 0.65
N GLY A 267 18.25 3.65 1.73
CA GLY A 267 18.15 5.06 2.01
C GLY A 267 16.74 5.64 2.14
N VAL A 268 15.73 4.78 2.18
CA VAL A 268 14.33 5.18 2.41
C VAL A 268 14.21 5.87 3.77
N ASP A 269 13.45 6.97 3.82
CA ASP A 269 13.28 7.84 4.99
C ASP A 269 12.01 7.55 5.79
N GLY A 270 11.04 6.85 5.20
CA GLY A 270 9.84 6.45 5.91
C GLY A 270 9.02 5.40 5.19
N PHE A 271 7.98 4.94 5.88
CA PHE A 271 7.07 3.90 5.42
C PHE A 271 5.63 4.36 5.63
N ARG A 272 4.83 4.36 4.56
CA ARG A 272 3.36 4.32 4.69
C ARG A 272 2.98 2.85 4.84
N VAL A 273 2.27 2.54 5.90
CA VAL A 273 1.96 1.17 6.30
C VAL A 273 0.52 0.87 5.95
N ASP A 274 0.32 -0.05 5.03
CA ASP A 274 -0.98 -0.56 4.60
C ASP A 274 -1.66 -1.37 5.71
N MET A 275 -2.97 -1.17 5.90
CA MET A 275 -3.81 -1.96 6.82
C MET A 275 -3.18 -2.19 8.21
N ALA A 276 -2.59 -1.15 8.80
CA ALA A 276 -1.76 -1.27 10.01
C ALA A 276 -2.54 -1.80 11.24
N HIS A 277 -3.86 -1.59 11.28
CA HIS A 277 -4.75 -2.08 12.33
C HIS A 277 -4.93 -3.60 12.33
N MET A 278 -4.65 -4.29 11.22
CA MET A 278 -4.72 -5.75 11.12
C MET A 278 -3.51 -6.47 11.73
N ILE A 279 -2.55 -5.72 12.27
CA ILE A 279 -1.28 -6.21 12.79
C ILE A 279 -1.18 -5.91 14.30
N PRO A 280 -0.63 -6.83 15.12
CA PRO A 280 -0.55 -6.63 16.56
C PRO A 280 0.24 -5.37 16.96
N MET A 281 -0.26 -4.63 17.96
CA MET A 281 0.40 -3.42 18.47
C MET A 281 1.77 -3.73 19.09
N GLU A 282 1.95 -4.95 19.61
CA GLU A 282 3.20 -5.46 20.15
C GLU A 282 4.28 -5.53 19.07
N PHE A 283 3.93 -6.00 17.86
CA PHE A 283 4.85 -5.99 16.72
C PHE A 283 5.25 -4.55 16.38
N TRP A 284 4.30 -3.62 16.33
CA TRP A 284 4.60 -2.23 16.00
C TRP A 284 5.55 -1.59 17.00
N ARG A 285 5.29 -1.75 18.30
CA ARG A 285 6.17 -1.27 19.37
C ARG A 285 7.58 -1.84 19.25
N TRP A 286 7.70 -3.14 18.93
CA TRP A 286 8.97 -3.82 18.75
C TRP A 286 9.71 -3.36 17.47
N SER A 287 9.04 -3.38 16.33
CA SER A 287 9.61 -3.09 15.01
C SER A 287 10.01 -1.61 14.87
N ILE A 288 9.12 -0.68 15.22
CA ILE A 288 9.39 0.77 15.10
C ILE A 288 10.53 1.18 16.02
N LYS A 289 10.62 0.61 17.24
CA LYS A 289 11.75 0.84 18.14
C LYS A 289 13.06 0.46 17.48
N ARG A 290 13.14 -0.71 16.84
CA ARG A 290 14.34 -1.18 16.14
C ARG A 290 14.66 -0.35 14.89
N ALA A 291 13.64 0.01 14.12
CA ALA A 291 13.78 0.91 12.97
C ALA A 291 14.38 2.26 13.38
N ARG A 292 13.96 2.82 14.52
CA ARG A 292 14.51 4.07 15.06
C ARG A 292 15.91 3.94 15.64
N VAL A 293 16.31 2.77 16.15
CA VAL A 293 17.72 2.50 16.50
C VAL A 293 18.61 2.58 15.26
N ARG A 294 18.17 2.05 14.11
CA ARG A 294 18.90 2.14 12.84
C ARG A 294 18.89 3.56 12.27
N LYS A 295 17.73 4.23 12.32
CA LYS A 295 17.54 5.58 11.77
C LYS A 295 16.53 6.35 12.62
N ALA A 296 17.02 7.20 13.53
CA ALA A 296 16.18 7.90 14.51
C ALA A 296 15.07 8.76 13.88
N GLY A 297 15.31 9.32 12.68
CA GLY A 297 14.36 10.16 11.96
C GLY A 297 13.46 9.42 10.98
N VAL A 298 13.36 8.08 11.04
CA VAL A 298 12.44 7.31 10.18
C VAL A 298 10.99 7.70 10.47
N PHE A 299 10.23 7.97 9.41
CA PHE A 299 8.82 8.34 9.49
C PHE A 299 7.91 7.13 9.27
N PHE A 300 6.92 6.91 10.13
CA PHE A 300 5.89 5.88 9.96
C PHE A 300 4.50 6.50 9.91
N SER A 301 3.76 6.29 8.82
CA SER A 301 2.35 6.66 8.71
C SER A 301 1.49 5.41 8.60
N ALA A 302 0.51 5.24 9.47
CA ALA A 302 -0.43 4.13 9.42
C ALA A 302 -1.66 4.48 8.60
N GLU A 303 -1.93 3.71 7.55
CA GLU A 303 -3.31 3.53 7.12
C GLU A 303 -4.00 2.59 8.11
N ALA A 304 -5.10 3.07 8.69
CA ALA A 304 -5.92 2.25 9.55
C ALA A 304 -7.35 2.79 9.63
N TYR A 305 -8.30 1.89 9.89
CA TYR A 305 -9.72 2.23 9.95
C TYR A 305 -10.32 1.74 11.27
N GLU A 306 -10.95 2.65 12.03
CA GLU A 306 -11.49 2.34 13.36
C GLU A 306 -12.63 1.32 13.31
N ASN A 307 -13.43 1.36 12.24
CA ASN A 307 -14.62 0.54 12.06
C ASN A 307 -14.33 -0.82 11.40
N ASP A 308 -13.08 -1.11 11.03
CA ASP A 308 -12.75 -2.38 10.40
C ASP A 308 -12.85 -3.54 11.41
N PRO A 309 -13.65 -4.58 11.12
CA PRO A 309 -13.79 -5.74 12.00
C PRO A 309 -12.49 -6.54 12.20
N ALA A 310 -11.49 -6.39 11.33
CA ALA A 310 -10.21 -7.07 11.41
C ALA A 310 -9.18 -6.38 12.32
N LYS A 311 -9.49 -5.22 12.92
CA LYS A 311 -8.56 -4.57 13.85
C LYS A 311 -8.21 -5.48 15.03
N LEU A 312 -6.96 -5.50 15.47
CA LEU A 312 -6.47 -6.34 16.57
C LEU A 312 -6.43 -5.62 17.92
N THR A 313 -7.41 -4.75 18.16
CA THR A 313 -7.60 -4.08 19.45
C THR A 313 -9.07 -3.78 19.72
N ASP A 314 -9.42 -3.74 21.01
CA ASP A 314 -10.71 -3.28 21.52
C ASP A 314 -10.74 -1.76 21.73
N GLY A 315 -9.57 -1.12 21.82
CA GLY A 315 -9.45 0.33 21.91
C GLY A 315 -9.67 1.04 20.58
N HIS A 316 -9.55 2.37 20.60
CA HIS A 316 -9.54 3.18 19.38
C HIS A 316 -8.19 2.98 18.67
N VAL A 317 -8.20 2.34 17.50
CA VAL A 317 -7.01 1.80 16.85
C VAL A 317 -6.03 2.88 16.42
N LEU A 318 -6.54 4.01 15.94
CA LEU A 318 -5.69 5.16 15.57
C LEU A 318 -4.89 5.69 16.77
N ASP A 319 -5.52 5.80 17.95
CA ASP A 319 -4.82 6.24 19.16
C ASP A 319 -3.80 5.20 19.63
N GLU A 320 -4.09 3.90 19.46
CA GLU A 320 -3.17 2.83 19.83
C GLU A 320 -1.97 2.70 18.90
N LEU A 321 -2.16 2.95 17.60
CA LEU A 321 -1.06 3.02 16.63
C LEU A 321 -0.11 4.18 16.95
N LEU A 322 -0.66 5.36 17.27
CA LEU A 322 0.16 6.50 17.71
C LEU A 322 0.95 6.16 18.98
N LYS A 323 0.33 5.48 19.96
CA LYS A 323 1.01 4.98 21.17
C LYS A 323 2.02 3.86 20.87
N ALA A 324 1.79 3.06 19.84
CA ALA A 324 2.71 2.00 19.41
C ALA A 324 3.97 2.57 18.73
N GLY A 325 3.92 3.83 18.32
CA GLY A 325 5.09 4.59 17.89
C GLY A 325 4.96 5.18 16.49
N PHE A 326 3.85 4.98 15.77
CA PHE A 326 3.61 5.62 14.47
C PHE A 326 3.68 7.14 14.60
N ASP A 327 4.23 7.81 13.58
CA ASP A 327 4.35 9.27 13.52
C ASP A 327 3.01 9.92 13.16
N ALA A 328 2.23 9.25 12.29
CA ALA A 328 0.93 9.69 11.82
C ALA A 328 -0.04 8.53 11.56
N VAL A 329 -1.33 8.85 11.49
CA VAL A 329 -2.43 7.92 11.17
C VAL A 329 -3.33 8.54 10.11
N TYR A 330 -3.99 7.73 9.29
CA TYR A 330 -4.98 8.20 8.32
C TYR A 330 -6.13 8.95 8.98
N ASP A 331 -6.81 9.74 8.17
CA ASP A 331 -7.85 10.66 8.58
C ASP A 331 -9.08 10.54 7.68
N ASP A 332 -9.49 9.29 7.45
CA ASP A 332 -10.71 8.94 6.75
C ASP A 332 -11.95 9.73 7.22
N PRO A 333 -12.15 10.07 8.51
CA PRO A 333 -13.38 10.72 8.92
C PRO A 333 -13.49 12.17 8.41
N VAL A 334 -12.38 12.90 8.27
CA VAL A 334 -12.43 14.25 7.70
C VAL A 334 -12.52 14.21 6.19
N TYR A 335 -11.84 13.27 5.52
CA TYR A 335 -12.07 13.01 4.10
C TYR A 335 -13.57 12.78 3.84
N ASP A 336 -14.19 11.86 4.57
CA ASP A 336 -15.61 11.52 4.45
C ASP A 336 -16.52 12.74 4.67
N VAL A 337 -16.20 13.59 5.65
CA VAL A 337 -16.99 14.80 5.91
C VAL A 337 -16.85 15.77 4.74
N LEU A 338 -15.63 16.03 4.27
CA LEU A 338 -15.35 17.00 3.21
C LEU A 338 -15.95 16.57 1.88
N GLU A 339 -15.77 15.32 1.46
CA GLU A 339 -16.42 14.77 0.26
C GLU A 339 -17.95 14.84 0.41
N GLY A 340 -18.46 14.42 1.56
CA GLY A 340 -19.88 14.41 1.82
C GLY A 340 -20.55 15.79 1.86
N LEU A 341 -19.81 16.89 2.05
CA LEU A 341 -20.34 18.26 1.87
C LEU A 341 -20.86 18.48 0.45
N TYR A 342 -20.17 17.87 -0.52
CA TYR A 342 -20.46 18.03 -1.94
C TYR A 342 -21.42 16.95 -2.47
N ASP A 343 -21.29 15.69 -2.01
CA ASP A 343 -22.03 14.57 -2.61
C ASP A 343 -23.22 14.06 -1.78
N SER A 344 -23.23 14.29 -0.46
CA SER A 344 -24.19 13.62 0.44
C SER A 344 -24.93 14.55 1.41
N GLY A 345 -24.74 15.87 1.29
CA GLY A 345 -25.45 16.86 2.09
C GLY A 345 -24.98 16.97 3.55
N LYS A 346 -23.74 16.55 3.85
CA LYS A 346 -23.09 16.82 5.14
C LYS A 346 -22.88 18.33 5.33
N TRP A 347 -22.65 18.74 6.58
CA TRP A 347 -22.47 20.14 6.95
C TRP A 347 -21.06 20.38 7.47
N ALA A 348 -20.53 21.60 7.27
CA ALA A 348 -19.19 21.94 7.75
C ALA A 348 -19.03 21.72 9.28
N ASN A 349 -20.11 21.87 10.05
CA ASN A 349 -20.12 21.63 11.49
C ASN A 349 -19.88 20.15 11.87
N ASP A 350 -20.02 19.20 10.93
CA ASP A 350 -19.72 17.79 11.19
C ASP A 350 -18.22 17.58 11.48
N LEU A 351 -17.36 18.53 11.10
CA LEU A 351 -15.94 18.56 11.45
C LEU A 351 -15.69 18.85 12.95
N ASP A 352 -16.65 19.45 13.67
CA ASP A 352 -16.45 19.84 15.07
C ASP A 352 -16.13 18.61 15.94
N ALA A 353 -16.82 17.49 15.71
CA ALA A 353 -16.58 16.24 16.44
C ALA A 353 -15.17 15.67 16.23
N LEU A 354 -14.55 15.96 15.08
CA LEU A 354 -13.24 15.44 14.68
C LEU A 354 -12.09 16.34 15.15
N THR A 355 -12.38 17.62 15.37
CA THR A 355 -11.40 18.67 15.71
C THR A 355 -10.87 18.55 17.15
N PHE A 356 -11.60 17.89 18.05
CA PHE A 356 -11.27 17.79 19.47
C PHE A 356 -10.69 16.44 19.92
N THR A 357 -10.12 15.65 19.01
CA THR A 357 -9.53 14.33 19.32
C THR A 357 -8.12 14.39 19.96
N GLY A 358 -7.70 15.58 20.41
CA GLY A 358 -6.46 15.77 21.16
C GLY A 358 -5.20 15.58 20.32
N GLU A 359 -4.30 14.69 20.75
CA GLU A 359 -3.03 14.41 20.04
C GLU A 359 -3.29 13.88 18.64
N ARG A 360 -4.28 12.98 18.48
CA ARG A 360 -4.60 12.36 17.19
C ARG A 360 -4.93 13.40 16.14
N PHE A 361 -5.73 14.42 16.48
CA PHE A 361 -6.03 15.53 15.56
C PHE A 361 -4.77 16.15 14.94
N HIS A 362 -3.71 16.30 15.73
CA HIS A 362 -2.44 16.88 15.32
C HIS A 362 -1.45 15.88 14.71
N ARG A 363 -1.85 14.62 14.54
CA ARG A 363 -1.05 13.54 13.93
C ARG A 363 -1.80 12.78 12.84
N SER A 364 -3.05 13.14 12.57
CA SER A 364 -3.81 12.74 11.39
C SER A 364 -3.15 13.22 10.10
N LEU A 365 -2.96 12.31 9.15
CA LEU A 365 -2.55 12.58 7.78
C LEU A 365 -3.74 13.09 6.98
N ARG A 366 -3.69 14.38 6.63
CA ARG A 366 -4.77 15.06 5.92
C ARG A 366 -4.60 14.90 4.41
N TYR A 367 -5.66 14.53 3.72
CA TYR A 367 -5.71 14.41 2.27
C TYR A 367 -7.11 14.73 1.73
N ALA A 368 -7.17 15.15 0.48
CA ALA A 368 -8.43 15.34 -0.25
C ALA A 368 -8.71 14.17 -1.19
N GLU A 369 -7.66 13.49 -1.62
CA GLU A 369 -7.69 12.30 -2.47
C GLU A 369 -6.38 11.54 -2.25
N ASN A 370 -6.40 10.27 -2.60
CA ASN A 370 -5.24 9.41 -2.69
C ASN A 370 -5.54 8.33 -3.74
N HIS A 371 -4.62 7.39 -3.95
CA HIS A 371 -4.80 6.31 -4.93
C HIS A 371 -6.03 5.38 -4.75
N ASP A 372 -6.62 5.30 -3.56
CA ASP A 372 -7.84 4.52 -3.26
C ASP A 372 -9.10 5.39 -3.21
N GLU A 373 -8.96 6.71 -3.23
CA GLU A 373 -10.06 7.67 -3.14
C GLU A 373 -10.38 8.28 -4.50
N VAL A 374 -11.60 8.78 -4.65
CA VAL A 374 -12.01 9.42 -5.89
C VAL A 374 -11.29 10.75 -6.09
N ARG A 375 -10.99 11.09 -7.35
CA ARG A 375 -10.34 12.35 -7.70
C ARG A 375 -11.24 13.53 -7.34
N ILE A 376 -10.70 14.54 -6.67
CA ILE A 376 -11.36 15.80 -6.32
C ILE A 376 -11.86 16.57 -7.55
N ALA A 377 -11.22 16.35 -8.70
CA ALA A 377 -11.59 16.96 -9.97
C ALA A 377 -12.54 16.09 -10.81
N SER A 378 -12.95 14.93 -10.32
CA SER A 378 -13.89 14.04 -11.02
C SER A 378 -15.19 14.77 -11.37
N PRO A 379 -15.74 14.58 -12.58
CA PRO A 379 -17.05 15.11 -12.94
C PRO A 379 -18.22 14.35 -12.30
N ARG A 380 -17.95 13.20 -11.66
CA ARG A 380 -18.96 12.29 -11.08
C ARG A 380 -19.04 12.38 -9.56
N GLU A 381 -18.02 12.93 -8.93
CA GLU A 381 -17.85 13.02 -7.48
C GLU A 381 -17.54 14.47 -7.12
N TRP A 382 -17.48 14.80 -5.84
CA TRP A 382 -17.25 16.16 -5.34
C TRP A 382 -18.20 17.19 -5.96
N GLY A 383 -19.46 16.77 -6.18
CA GLY A 383 -20.51 17.57 -6.82
C GLY A 383 -20.28 17.86 -8.31
N GLY A 384 -19.27 17.23 -8.94
CA GLY A 384 -18.92 17.44 -10.35
C GLY A 384 -18.39 18.84 -10.64
N LEU A 385 -17.82 19.52 -9.64
CA LEU A 385 -17.38 20.92 -9.73
C LEU A 385 -15.92 21.08 -10.21
N GLY A 386 -15.21 19.96 -10.42
CA GLY A 386 -13.82 19.96 -10.87
C GLY A 386 -12.89 20.74 -9.92
N MET A 387 -11.91 21.44 -10.49
CA MET A 387 -10.90 22.17 -9.72
C MET A 387 -11.43 23.32 -8.84
N HIS A 388 -12.71 23.69 -8.96
CA HIS A 388 -13.32 24.66 -8.04
C HIS A 388 -13.39 24.15 -6.60
N VAL A 389 -13.42 22.84 -6.39
CA VAL A 389 -13.42 22.18 -5.06
C VAL A 389 -12.02 22.22 -4.43
N GLY A 390 -10.97 22.06 -5.24
CA GLY A 390 -9.59 21.93 -4.77
C GLY A 390 -9.13 23.09 -3.89
N ARG A 391 -9.50 24.34 -4.23
CA ARG A 391 -9.08 25.53 -3.46
C ARG A 391 -9.63 25.57 -2.03
N PRO A 392 -10.97 25.56 -1.81
CA PRO A 392 -11.51 25.60 -0.44
C PRO A 392 -11.14 24.36 0.37
N VAL A 393 -11.17 23.15 -0.22
CA VAL A 393 -10.80 21.91 0.48
C VAL A 393 -9.33 21.92 0.90
N SER A 394 -8.41 22.31 0.01
CA SER A 394 -6.99 22.43 0.36
C SER A 394 -6.78 23.46 1.48
N ALA A 395 -7.45 24.62 1.42
CA ALA A 395 -7.32 25.63 2.48
C ALA A 395 -7.71 25.07 3.86
N VAL A 396 -8.78 24.26 3.92
CA VAL A 396 -9.21 23.57 5.15
C VAL A 396 -8.15 22.56 5.60
N LEU A 397 -7.71 21.65 4.73
CA LEU A 397 -6.74 20.61 5.07
C LEU A 397 -5.38 21.18 5.54
N PHE A 398 -4.89 22.23 4.88
CA PHE A 398 -3.63 22.89 5.26
C PHE A 398 -3.77 23.68 6.58
N GLY A 399 -4.93 24.31 6.80
CA GLY A 399 -5.23 25.09 8.00
C GLY A 399 -5.59 24.26 9.23
N MET A 400 -5.98 22.99 9.05
CA MET A 400 -6.37 22.09 10.14
C MET A 400 -5.17 21.42 10.79
N GLY A 401 -5.11 21.53 12.12
CA GLY A 401 -4.17 20.77 12.95
C GLY A 401 -2.70 21.06 12.67
N ARG A 402 -1.86 20.12 13.09
CA ARG A 402 -0.39 20.16 12.89
C ARG A 402 0.13 18.87 12.24
N GLY A 403 -0.79 17.96 11.91
CA GLY A 403 -0.47 16.64 11.37
C GLY A 403 0.02 16.73 9.93
N PRO A 404 0.62 15.67 9.40
CA PRO A 404 1.12 15.70 8.05
C PRO A 404 -0.01 15.95 7.03
N LEU A 405 0.37 16.44 5.86
CA LEU A 405 -0.56 16.63 4.75
C LEU A 405 -0.03 15.91 3.52
N MET A 406 -0.95 15.42 2.71
CA MET A 406 -0.66 14.74 1.47
C MET A 406 -1.44 15.35 0.30
N LEU A 407 -0.78 15.44 -0.83
CA LEU A 407 -1.36 15.71 -2.14
C LEU A 407 -0.99 14.54 -3.06
N TYR A 408 -1.95 14.06 -3.83
CA TYR A 408 -1.75 12.96 -4.77
C TYR A 408 -1.50 13.48 -6.19
N SER A 409 -0.47 12.98 -6.86
CA SER A 409 -0.07 13.45 -8.19
C SER A 409 -1.24 13.41 -9.16
N GLY A 410 -1.44 14.52 -9.88
CA GLY A 410 -2.61 14.76 -10.72
C GLY A 410 -3.60 15.75 -10.06
N GLN A 411 -3.66 15.82 -8.73
CA GLN A 411 -4.53 16.78 -8.02
C GLN A 411 -4.16 18.24 -8.36
N GLU A 412 -2.86 18.51 -8.53
CA GLU A 412 -2.31 19.84 -8.81
C GLU A 412 -2.69 20.38 -10.20
N VAL A 413 -3.00 19.48 -11.14
CA VAL A 413 -3.48 19.82 -12.49
C VAL A 413 -4.97 19.56 -12.68
N GLY A 414 -5.61 18.87 -11.74
CA GLY A 414 -7.04 18.56 -11.81
C GLY A 414 -7.37 17.31 -12.60
N GLU A 415 -6.53 16.28 -12.47
CA GLU A 415 -6.76 14.96 -13.07
C GLU A 415 -8.16 14.42 -12.70
N PRO A 416 -9.06 14.24 -13.68
CA PRO A 416 -10.46 13.89 -13.43
C PRO A 416 -10.69 12.38 -13.26
N ALA A 417 -9.66 11.54 -13.44
CA ALA A 417 -9.80 10.08 -13.58
C ALA A 417 -10.77 9.69 -14.72
N ALA A 418 -10.68 10.39 -15.86
CA ALA A 418 -11.50 10.11 -17.01
C ALA A 418 -10.92 8.96 -17.85
N GLY A 419 -11.70 7.91 -18.05
CA GLY A 419 -11.32 6.76 -18.87
C GLY A 419 -11.90 5.45 -18.36
N GLN A 420 -11.74 4.39 -19.15
CA GLN A 420 -12.02 3.02 -18.72
C GLN A 420 -10.73 2.20 -18.85
N GLU A 421 -10.01 2.01 -17.75
CA GLU A 421 -8.61 1.60 -17.78
C GLU A 421 -8.40 0.08 -17.96
N GLY A 422 -9.44 -0.71 -17.75
CA GLY A 422 -9.37 -2.16 -17.74
C GLY A 422 -10.01 -2.72 -16.48
N PHE A 423 -9.20 -3.22 -15.56
CA PHE A 423 -9.67 -3.83 -14.31
C PHE A 423 -10.35 -2.81 -13.38
N SER A 424 -9.78 -1.60 -13.25
CA SER A 424 -10.41 -0.55 -12.42
C SER A 424 -11.78 -0.12 -12.92
N GLY A 425 -11.97 -0.13 -14.25
CA GLY A 425 -13.10 0.51 -14.91
C GLY A 425 -13.19 2.01 -14.64
N ASP A 426 -14.26 2.66 -15.09
CA ASP A 426 -14.51 4.07 -14.83
C ASP A 426 -15.20 4.24 -13.46
N ASN A 427 -14.39 4.44 -12.42
CA ASN A 427 -14.83 4.52 -11.03
C ASN A 427 -14.42 5.83 -10.32
N ALA A 428 -14.11 6.88 -11.09
CA ALA A 428 -13.62 8.18 -10.61
C ALA A 428 -12.29 8.15 -9.84
N ARG A 429 -11.56 7.03 -9.88
CA ARG A 429 -10.20 6.89 -9.33
C ARG A 429 -9.23 6.65 -10.47
N THR A 430 -8.02 7.18 -10.37
CA THR A 430 -6.98 6.80 -11.32
C THR A 430 -6.51 5.38 -11.03
N THR A 431 -6.49 4.52 -12.04
CA THR A 431 -6.14 3.10 -11.88
C THR A 431 -4.81 2.85 -11.18
N ILE A 432 -4.78 1.85 -10.31
CA ILE A 432 -3.55 1.24 -9.77
C ILE A 432 -3.30 -0.17 -10.32
N PHE A 433 -4.23 -0.73 -11.10
CA PHE A 433 -4.20 -2.12 -11.58
C PHE A 433 -3.76 -2.24 -13.05
N ASP A 434 -3.87 -1.15 -13.82
CA ASP A 434 -3.69 -1.15 -15.27
C ASP A 434 -2.48 -0.28 -15.69
N TYR A 435 -1.97 -0.52 -16.90
CA TYR A 435 -1.03 0.41 -17.54
C TYR A 435 -1.83 1.55 -18.17
N TRP A 436 -1.63 2.77 -17.68
CA TRP A 436 -2.43 3.92 -18.08
C TRP A 436 -1.62 5.22 -18.04
N SER A 437 -2.16 6.28 -18.66
CA SER A 437 -1.65 7.64 -18.60
C SER A 437 -2.76 8.60 -18.17
N MET A 438 -2.42 9.54 -17.28
CA MET A 438 -3.36 10.53 -16.74
C MET A 438 -3.59 11.66 -17.76
N PRO A 439 -4.83 11.90 -18.24
CA PRO A 439 -5.17 12.95 -19.19
C PRO A 439 -4.55 14.33 -18.96
N GLU A 440 -4.48 14.78 -17.70
CA GLU A 440 -3.99 16.13 -17.38
C GLU A 440 -2.46 16.19 -17.19
N LEU A 441 -1.75 15.06 -17.31
CA LEU A 441 -0.29 14.95 -17.20
C LEU A 441 0.40 14.45 -18.48
N THR A 442 -0.34 14.35 -19.60
CA THR A 442 0.19 13.94 -20.92
C THR A 442 0.46 15.11 -21.86
#